data_AF-A0A2D8MB55-F1
#
_entry.id   AF-A0A2D8MB55-F1
#
_cell.length_a   1.000
_cell.length_b   1.000
_cell.length_c   1.000
_cell.angle_alpha   90.00
_cell.angle_beta   90.00
_cell.angle_gamma   90.00
#
_symmetry.space_group_name_H-M   'P 1'
#
loop_
_entity.id
_entity.type
_entity.pdbx_description
1 polymer ?
#
loop_
_entity_poly.entity_id
_entity_poly.type
_entity_poly.pdbx_seq_one_letter_code
_entity_poly.pdbx_strand_id
1 'polypeptide(L)'
;MQPSYISVMNVFTQQTRYTVPLFQRPYVWKKEDQWQPLWDDVREAAERVLNAQGRPVSSHFLGTVVLDQTLNPTFSLPRREVIDGQQRLTTLQLVLKAAEHALDELRSTVAGDEEATRAVDIASRQIAPLTSNPAYADDEERYKVWPTNEDRPAFRDVMDSTVSEAPKLPDSRMAQAYRYFRDEFRGWLMVEPHGARAMALASALKDHLRLIVLDLDTTDEPQAIFETLNAHGTPLLPADLIKNWLLWEGTRQGLPTDKLYLDFWQPFDRDIDHWRALTGTGHAARARVDTFLGNWLTRHVRQPFRRSTSMIAFSHSCAKAGHAPRKGSSTLRR
;
A
#
# COMPACT_ATOMS: atom_id res chain seq x y z
N MET A 1 14.12 -14.01 -8.97
CA MET A 1 13.27 -12.85 -9.33
C MET A 1 13.13 -12.61 -10.84
N GLN A 2 11.90 -12.46 -11.34
CA GLN A 2 11.63 -12.07 -12.74
C GLN A 2 10.80 -10.77 -12.80
N PRO A 3 11.30 -9.66 -13.39
CA PRO A 3 10.55 -8.42 -13.52
C PRO A 3 9.54 -8.47 -14.66
N SER A 4 8.29 -8.12 -14.37
CA SER A 4 7.22 -8.01 -15.36
C SER A 4 6.59 -6.61 -15.33
N TYR A 5 6.41 -6.01 -16.51
CA TYR A 5 5.67 -4.75 -16.66
C TYR A 5 4.19 -5.04 -16.79
N ILE A 6 3.42 -4.73 -15.75
CA ILE A 6 2.01 -5.10 -15.64
C ILE A 6 1.18 -3.82 -15.50
N SER A 7 0.07 -3.71 -16.24
CA SER A 7 -0.88 -2.61 -16.05
C SER A 7 -1.61 -2.75 -14.72
N VAL A 8 -2.10 -1.63 -14.17
CA VAL A 8 -2.94 -1.64 -12.96
C VAL A 8 -4.15 -2.57 -13.14
N MET A 9 -4.75 -2.59 -14.34
CA MET A 9 -5.78 -3.57 -14.68
C MET A 9 -5.29 -5.00 -14.46
N ASN A 10 -4.14 -5.39 -15.00
CA ASN A 10 -3.69 -6.77 -14.94
C ASN A 10 -3.34 -7.21 -13.51
N VAL A 11 -2.92 -6.29 -12.64
CA VAL A 11 -2.75 -6.57 -11.21
C VAL A 11 -4.10 -6.90 -10.56
N PHE A 12 -5.10 -6.05 -10.71
CA PHE A 12 -6.37 -6.20 -9.99
C PHE A 12 -7.42 -7.04 -10.70
N THR A 13 -7.27 -7.35 -11.99
CA THR A 13 -8.18 -8.26 -12.73
C THR A 13 -7.97 -9.72 -12.35
N GLN A 14 -6.74 -10.08 -11.95
CA GLN A 14 -6.47 -11.41 -11.46
C GLN A 14 -7.37 -11.72 -10.25
N GLN A 15 -7.93 -12.93 -10.23
CA GLN A 15 -8.62 -13.46 -9.07
C GLN A 15 -7.54 -13.91 -8.07
N THR A 16 -6.88 -12.93 -7.48
CA THR A 16 -5.77 -13.07 -6.54
C THR A 16 -5.98 -12.05 -5.42
N ARG A 17 -5.59 -12.41 -4.19
CA ARG A 17 -5.55 -11.47 -3.06
C ARG A 17 -4.12 -11.16 -2.67
N TYR A 18 -3.82 -9.87 -2.61
CA TYR A 18 -2.55 -9.33 -2.13
C TYR A 18 -2.64 -9.12 -0.62
N THR A 19 -1.96 -9.94 0.16
CA THR A 19 -1.99 -9.88 1.62
C THR A 19 -0.77 -9.14 2.13
N VAL A 20 -0.98 -8.11 2.96
CA VAL A 20 0.10 -7.37 3.61
C VAL A 20 0.47 -8.08 4.92
N PRO A 21 1.74 -8.47 5.12
CA PRO A 21 2.18 -9.10 6.35
C PRO A 21 1.95 -8.22 7.58
N LEU A 22 1.70 -8.85 8.74
CA LEU A 22 1.49 -8.19 10.03
C LEU A 22 2.60 -7.21 10.41
N PHE A 23 3.84 -7.57 10.07
CA PHE A 23 4.99 -6.77 10.43
C PHE A 23 5.13 -5.50 9.60
N GLN A 24 4.41 -5.32 8.51
CA GLN A 24 4.50 -4.09 7.76
C GLN A 24 3.97 -2.89 8.56
N ARG A 25 4.42 -1.68 8.21
CA ARG A 25 3.92 -0.46 8.85
C ARG A 25 2.47 -0.14 8.42
N PRO A 26 1.65 0.48 9.29
CA PRO A 26 0.33 0.98 8.91
C PRO A 26 0.38 2.01 7.78
N TYR A 27 -0.78 2.44 7.28
CA TYR A 27 -0.88 3.43 6.22
C TYR A 27 -0.36 4.81 6.66
N VAL A 28 0.63 5.34 5.93
CA VAL A 28 1.32 6.60 6.27
C VAL A 28 1.45 7.60 5.13
N TRP A 29 1.03 7.25 3.91
CA TRP A 29 1.06 8.19 2.79
C TRP A 29 0.22 9.44 3.09
N LYS A 30 0.70 10.59 2.65
CA LYS A 30 0.09 11.92 2.86
C LYS A 30 -0.22 12.59 1.53
N LYS A 31 -1.03 13.64 1.60
CA LYS A 31 -1.48 14.39 0.44
C LYS A 31 -0.31 14.94 -0.37
N GLU A 32 0.57 15.69 0.28
CA GLU A 32 1.61 16.47 -0.37
C GLU A 32 2.67 15.58 -1.04
N ASP A 33 3.06 14.50 -0.36
CA ASP A 33 4.20 13.69 -0.77
C ASP A 33 3.80 12.53 -1.71
N GLN A 34 2.54 12.06 -1.67
CA GLN A 34 2.12 10.89 -2.43
C GLN A 34 0.76 11.01 -3.11
N TRP A 35 -0.28 11.51 -2.43
CA TRP A 35 -1.62 11.47 -3.03
C TRP A 35 -1.75 12.44 -4.20
N GLN A 36 -1.25 13.67 -4.03
CA GLN A 36 -1.28 14.67 -5.08
C GLN A 36 -0.41 14.27 -6.28
N PRO A 37 0.87 13.85 -6.12
CA PRO A 37 1.65 13.33 -7.24
C PRO A 37 0.95 12.17 -7.96
N LEU A 38 0.37 11.22 -7.22
CA LEU A 38 -0.37 10.11 -7.84
C LEU A 38 -1.60 10.59 -8.62
N TRP A 39 -2.33 11.58 -8.10
CA TRP A 39 -3.44 12.19 -8.83
C TRP A 39 -2.96 12.91 -10.09
N ASP A 40 -1.87 13.68 -10.01
CA ASP A 40 -1.28 14.36 -11.15
C ASP A 40 -0.92 13.34 -12.25
N ASP A 41 -0.32 12.20 -11.89
CA ASP A 41 0.01 11.11 -12.83
C ASP A 41 -1.24 10.52 -13.50
N VAL A 42 -2.32 10.31 -12.74
CA VAL A 42 -3.61 9.80 -13.24
C VAL A 42 -4.27 10.81 -14.17
N ARG A 43 -4.30 12.10 -13.77
CA ARG A 43 -4.86 13.21 -14.55
C ARG A 43 -4.11 13.34 -15.88
N GLU A 44 -2.78 13.37 -15.85
CA GLU A 44 -1.96 13.47 -17.06
C GLU A 44 -2.15 12.26 -17.99
N ALA A 45 -2.33 11.05 -17.44
CA ALA A 45 -2.67 9.88 -18.25
C ALA A 45 -4.04 10.04 -18.92
N ALA A 46 -5.07 10.47 -18.18
CA ALA A 46 -6.41 10.69 -18.71
C ALA A 46 -6.43 11.80 -19.77
N GLU A 47 -5.71 12.91 -19.56
CA GLU A 47 -5.58 14.00 -20.52
C GLU A 47 -4.88 13.55 -21.80
N ARG A 48 -3.84 12.71 -21.71
CA ARG A 48 -3.20 12.15 -22.90
C ARG A 48 -4.13 11.24 -23.68
N VAL A 49 -4.97 10.43 -23.00
CA VAL A 49 -6.00 9.62 -23.67
C VAL A 49 -7.04 10.49 -24.35
N LEU A 50 -7.55 11.51 -23.66
CA LEU A 50 -8.56 12.42 -24.18
C LEU A 50 -8.07 13.15 -25.44
N ASN A 51 -6.80 13.55 -25.45
CA ASN A 51 -6.18 14.29 -26.55
C ASN A 51 -5.50 13.41 -27.60
N ALA A 52 -5.52 12.08 -27.46
CA ALA A 52 -4.76 11.17 -28.30
C ALA A 52 -5.19 11.22 -29.78
N GLN A 53 -6.47 11.47 -30.06
CA GLN A 53 -7.03 11.48 -31.42
C GLN A 53 -6.63 10.23 -32.24
N GLY A 54 -6.62 9.05 -31.60
CA GLY A 54 -6.23 7.78 -32.21
C GLY A 54 -4.72 7.50 -32.25
N ARG A 55 -3.88 8.37 -31.69
CA ARG A 55 -2.43 8.15 -31.56
C ARG A 55 -2.11 7.24 -30.37
N PRO A 56 -0.97 6.51 -30.41
CA PRO A 56 -0.50 5.75 -29.25
C PRO A 56 -0.28 6.66 -28.03
N VAL A 57 -0.80 6.24 -26.88
CA VAL A 57 -0.65 6.94 -25.61
C VAL A 57 0.41 6.22 -24.78
N SER A 58 1.45 6.94 -24.36
CA SER A 58 2.48 6.39 -23.49
C SER A 58 1.89 5.97 -22.14
N SER A 59 2.46 4.96 -21.49
CA SER A 59 2.05 4.60 -20.12
C SER A 59 2.86 5.40 -19.10
N HIS A 60 2.23 5.72 -17.96
CA HIS A 60 2.91 6.26 -16.79
C HIS A 60 3.36 5.11 -15.87
N PHE A 61 4.54 5.25 -15.26
CA PHE A 61 5.12 4.25 -14.37
C PHE A 61 4.93 4.64 -12.90
N LEU A 62 4.18 3.83 -12.15
CA LEU A 62 3.81 4.11 -10.77
C LEU A 62 4.80 3.54 -9.73
N GLY A 63 5.83 2.84 -10.18
CA GLY A 63 6.82 2.20 -9.31
C GLY A 63 6.77 0.67 -9.33
N THR A 64 7.49 0.09 -8.37
CA THR A 64 7.71 -1.36 -8.26
C THR A 64 6.96 -1.94 -7.06
N VAL A 65 6.39 -3.14 -7.23
CA VAL A 65 5.83 -3.95 -6.14
C VAL A 65 6.55 -5.29 -6.13
N VAL A 66 6.83 -5.80 -4.93
CA VAL A 66 7.47 -7.11 -4.73
C VAL A 66 6.49 -8.04 -4.07
N LEU A 67 6.30 -9.20 -4.68
CA LEU A 67 5.26 -10.14 -4.30
C LEU A 67 5.87 -11.53 -4.13
N ASP A 68 5.46 -12.21 -3.07
CA ASP A 68 5.80 -13.60 -2.80
C ASP A 68 4.56 -14.50 -3.00
N GLN A 69 4.76 -15.70 -3.54
CA GLN A 69 3.69 -16.66 -3.76
C GLN A 69 3.51 -17.51 -2.51
N THR A 70 2.31 -17.45 -1.92
CA THR A 70 2.00 -18.27 -0.74
C THR A 70 1.29 -19.56 -1.14
N LEU A 71 1.54 -20.64 -0.40
CA LEU A 71 0.83 -21.91 -0.57
C LEU A 71 -0.67 -21.71 -0.29
N ASN A 72 -1.51 -22.00 -1.29
CA ASN A 72 -2.96 -21.82 -1.17
C ASN A 72 -3.63 -23.13 -0.75
N PRO A 73 -4.46 -23.12 0.32
CA PRO A 73 -5.39 -24.21 0.59
C PRO A 73 -6.28 -24.45 -0.63
N THR A 74 -6.60 -25.73 -0.90
CA THR A 74 -7.55 -26.11 -1.96
C THR A 74 -8.88 -25.37 -1.78
N PHE A 75 -9.44 -24.82 -2.85
CA PHE A 75 -10.68 -24.01 -2.88
C PHE A 75 -10.61 -22.57 -2.33
N SER A 76 -9.42 -22.04 -2.04
CA SER A 76 -9.24 -20.62 -1.69
C SER A 76 -8.73 -19.78 -2.88
N LEU A 77 -9.03 -18.48 -2.86
CA LEU A 77 -8.47 -17.53 -3.82
C LEU A 77 -6.93 -17.54 -3.73
N PRO A 78 -6.18 -17.57 -4.85
CA PRO A 78 -4.74 -17.43 -4.83
C PRO A 78 -4.28 -16.22 -4.00
N ARG A 79 -3.36 -16.45 -3.08
CA ARG A 79 -2.80 -15.43 -2.19
C ARG A 79 -1.36 -15.13 -2.57
N ARG A 80 -1.06 -13.84 -2.66
CA ARG A 80 0.30 -13.31 -2.83
C ARG A 80 0.61 -12.39 -1.67
N GLU A 81 1.73 -12.61 -1.00
CA GLU A 81 2.16 -11.75 0.08
C GLU A 81 2.88 -10.52 -0.49
N VAL A 82 2.57 -9.34 0.04
CA VAL A 82 3.19 -8.08 -0.39
C VAL A 82 4.44 -7.83 0.44
N ILE A 83 5.59 -8.06 -0.17
CA ILE A 83 6.89 -7.83 0.46
C ILE A 83 7.21 -6.34 0.42
N ASP A 84 7.05 -5.68 -0.73
CA ASP A 84 7.21 -4.23 -0.89
C ASP A 84 6.15 -3.64 -1.82
N GLY A 85 5.84 -2.35 -1.60
CA GLY A 85 4.80 -1.63 -2.34
C GLY A 85 3.41 -1.69 -1.70
N GLN A 86 3.31 -2.09 -0.42
CA GLN A 86 2.04 -2.18 0.31
C GLN A 86 1.23 -0.88 0.32
N GLN A 87 1.87 0.27 0.58
CA GLN A 87 1.19 1.57 0.62
C GLN A 87 0.59 1.90 -0.75
N ARG A 88 1.35 1.62 -1.82
CA ARG A 88 0.94 1.87 -3.20
C ARG A 88 -0.25 1.03 -3.61
N LEU A 89 -0.22 -0.29 -3.35
CA LEU A 89 -1.34 -1.18 -3.69
C LEU A 89 -2.60 -0.78 -2.94
N THR A 90 -2.49 -0.46 -1.65
CA THR A 90 -3.60 0.04 -0.84
C THR A 90 -4.16 1.35 -1.38
N THR A 91 -3.30 2.34 -1.67
CA THR A 91 -3.76 3.62 -2.26
C THR A 91 -4.43 3.41 -3.61
N LEU A 92 -3.92 2.51 -4.46
CA LEU A 92 -4.55 2.21 -5.74
C LEU A 92 -5.96 1.63 -5.58
N GLN A 93 -6.21 0.79 -4.58
CA GLN A 93 -7.58 0.35 -4.26
C GLN A 93 -8.48 1.52 -3.86
N LEU A 94 -7.99 2.45 -3.04
CA LEU A 94 -8.74 3.65 -2.64
C LEU A 94 -9.02 4.57 -3.85
N VAL A 95 -8.06 4.71 -4.76
CA VAL A 95 -8.20 5.46 -6.03
C VAL A 95 -9.27 4.84 -6.92
N LEU A 96 -9.25 3.51 -7.11
CA LEU A 96 -10.24 2.81 -7.93
C LEU A 96 -11.65 2.93 -7.33
N LYS A 97 -11.77 2.80 -6.00
CA LYS A 97 -13.04 3.00 -5.29
C LYS A 97 -13.55 4.45 -5.39
N ALA A 98 -12.66 5.42 -5.31
CA ALA A 98 -12.99 6.83 -5.48
C ALA A 98 -13.46 7.14 -6.92
N ALA A 99 -12.79 6.57 -7.93
CA ALA A 99 -13.20 6.72 -9.33
C ALA A 99 -14.56 6.05 -9.60
N GLU A 100 -14.80 4.87 -9.03
CA GLU A 100 -16.10 4.19 -9.09
C GLU A 100 -17.23 5.07 -8.56
N HIS A 101 -17.05 5.67 -7.38
CA HIS A 101 -18.04 6.58 -6.79
C HIS A 101 -18.22 7.86 -7.60
N ALA A 102 -17.13 8.46 -8.10
CA ALA A 102 -17.22 9.68 -8.89
C ALA A 102 -17.96 9.46 -10.23
N LEU A 103 -17.79 8.29 -10.86
CA LEU A 103 -18.55 7.92 -12.05
C LEU A 103 -20.03 7.69 -11.74
N ASP A 104 -20.35 7.06 -10.60
CA ASP A 104 -21.74 6.86 -10.18
C ASP A 104 -22.45 8.19 -9.89
N GLU A 105 -21.76 9.15 -9.29
CA GLU A 105 -22.28 10.51 -9.11
C GLU A 105 -22.52 11.21 -10.45
N LEU A 106 -21.58 11.08 -11.41
CA LEU A 106 -21.68 11.68 -12.73
C LEU A 106 -22.90 11.17 -13.53
N ARG A 107 -23.32 9.91 -13.34
CA ARG A 107 -24.50 9.34 -14.01
C ARG A 107 -25.75 10.22 -13.86
N SER A 108 -25.96 10.77 -12.67
CA SER A 108 -27.12 11.64 -12.40
C SER A 108 -27.05 12.95 -13.18
N THR A 109 -25.85 13.47 -13.43
CA THR A 109 -25.61 14.72 -14.16
C THR A 109 -25.82 14.54 -15.66
N VAL A 110 -25.43 13.38 -16.20
CA VAL A 110 -25.52 13.09 -17.64
C VAL A 110 -26.84 12.43 -18.07
N ALA A 111 -27.79 12.21 -17.16
CA ALA A 111 -29.02 11.45 -17.42
C ALA A 111 -29.90 11.99 -18.57
N GLY A 112 -29.74 13.26 -18.96
CA GLY A 112 -30.41 13.87 -20.11
C GLY A 112 -29.67 13.72 -21.45
N ASP A 113 -28.45 13.18 -21.44
CA ASP A 113 -27.59 12.94 -22.60
C ASP A 113 -27.34 11.42 -22.74
N GLU A 114 -27.99 10.80 -23.72
CA GLU A 114 -27.91 9.36 -23.95
C GLU A 114 -26.49 8.90 -24.31
N GLU A 115 -25.74 9.70 -25.06
CA GLU A 115 -24.38 9.38 -25.49
C GLU A 115 -23.42 9.43 -24.29
N ALA A 116 -23.50 10.51 -23.50
CA ALA A 116 -22.70 10.64 -22.29
C ALA A 116 -23.06 9.58 -21.25
N THR A 117 -24.34 9.29 -21.04
CA THR A 117 -24.81 8.22 -20.14
C THR A 117 -24.21 6.87 -20.53
N ARG A 118 -24.26 6.51 -21.82
CA ARG A 118 -23.68 5.27 -22.32
C ARG A 118 -22.18 5.20 -22.09
N ALA A 119 -21.46 6.30 -22.31
CA ALA A 119 -20.03 6.38 -22.10
C ALA A 119 -19.66 6.20 -20.61
N VAL A 120 -20.39 6.85 -19.70
CA VAL A 120 -20.22 6.70 -18.25
C VAL A 120 -20.48 5.26 -17.81
N ASP A 121 -21.53 4.61 -18.33
CA ASP A 121 -21.82 3.21 -18.00
C ASP A 121 -20.73 2.23 -18.46
N ILE A 122 -20.15 2.47 -19.64
CA ILE A 122 -19.01 1.67 -20.11
C ILE A 122 -17.82 1.87 -19.17
N ALA A 123 -17.50 3.12 -18.82
CA ALA A 123 -16.41 3.45 -17.90
C ALA A 123 -16.60 2.76 -16.53
N SER A 124 -17.80 2.83 -15.94
CA SER A 124 -18.11 2.18 -14.66
C SER A 124 -17.93 0.66 -14.72
N ARG A 125 -18.37 0.00 -15.80
CA ARG A 125 -18.20 -1.46 -15.98
C ARG A 125 -16.74 -1.88 -16.14
N GLN A 126 -15.85 -0.99 -16.59
CA GLN A 126 -14.43 -1.27 -16.68
C GLN A 126 -13.70 -1.16 -15.34
N ILE A 127 -14.16 -0.28 -14.44
CA ILE A 127 -13.52 -0.04 -13.15
C ILE A 127 -14.05 -0.97 -12.04
N ALA A 128 -15.36 -1.23 -12.00
CA ALA A 128 -15.97 -2.01 -10.91
C ALA A 128 -15.33 -3.40 -10.65
N PRO A 129 -14.90 -4.18 -11.66
CA PRO A 129 -14.23 -5.47 -11.41
C PRO A 129 -12.84 -5.35 -10.75
N LEU A 130 -12.26 -4.15 -10.73
CA LEU A 130 -10.94 -3.89 -10.16
C LEU A 130 -11.00 -3.58 -8.65
N THR A 131 -12.17 -3.27 -8.10
CA THR A 131 -12.31 -2.88 -6.68
C THR A 131 -12.60 -4.07 -5.76
N SER A 132 -13.16 -5.17 -6.29
CA SER A 132 -13.54 -6.36 -5.51
C SER A 132 -13.42 -7.68 -6.28
N ASN A 133 -13.38 -8.81 -5.56
CA ASN A 133 -13.46 -10.17 -6.10
C ASN A 133 -14.92 -10.67 -6.01
N PRO A 134 -15.75 -10.49 -7.06
CA PRO A 134 -17.20 -10.77 -6.96
C PRO A 134 -17.54 -12.25 -6.77
N ALA A 135 -16.64 -13.17 -7.14
CA ALA A 135 -16.85 -14.61 -6.99
C ALA A 135 -16.61 -15.12 -5.55
N TYR A 136 -16.07 -14.29 -4.66
CA TYR A 136 -15.69 -14.67 -3.30
C TYR A 136 -16.35 -13.70 -2.32
N ALA A 137 -17.59 -14.03 -1.92
CA ALA A 137 -18.40 -13.21 -1.02
C ALA A 137 -18.10 -13.44 0.48
N ASP A 138 -17.19 -14.38 0.82
CA ASP A 138 -16.68 -14.50 2.18
C ASP A 138 -15.98 -13.19 2.62
N ASP A 139 -16.14 -12.84 3.91
CA ASP A 139 -16.03 -11.47 4.43
C ASP A 139 -14.70 -10.75 4.09
N GLU A 140 -13.60 -11.50 3.93
CA GLU A 140 -12.26 -10.95 3.64
C GLU A 140 -11.71 -11.25 2.23
N GLU A 141 -12.23 -12.24 1.51
CA GLU A 141 -11.68 -12.63 0.19
C GLU A 141 -12.19 -11.74 -0.94
N ARG A 142 -13.27 -11.01 -0.70
CA ARG A 142 -13.78 -9.96 -1.59
C ARG A 142 -12.78 -8.82 -1.86
N TYR A 143 -11.82 -8.59 -0.95
CA TYR A 143 -10.85 -7.51 -1.12
C TYR A 143 -9.64 -7.96 -1.94
N LYS A 144 -9.29 -7.17 -2.95
CA LYS A 144 -8.08 -7.39 -3.78
C LYS A 144 -6.80 -7.22 -2.97
N VAL A 145 -6.78 -6.26 -2.06
CA VAL A 145 -5.68 -5.99 -1.13
C VAL A 145 -6.19 -6.15 0.29
N TRP A 146 -5.44 -6.87 1.10
CA TRP A 146 -5.72 -7.08 2.52
C TRP A 146 -4.63 -6.41 3.36
N PRO A 147 -4.87 -5.22 3.92
CA PRO A 147 -3.85 -4.43 4.58
C PRO A 147 -3.50 -4.96 5.98
N THR A 148 -2.59 -4.25 6.66
CA THR A 148 -2.17 -4.58 8.04
C THR A 148 -3.36 -4.60 9.00
N ASN A 149 -3.24 -5.33 10.12
CA ASN A 149 -4.32 -5.47 11.10
C ASN A 149 -4.88 -4.11 11.58
N GLU A 150 -4.01 -3.12 11.77
CA GLU A 150 -4.42 -1.78 12.23
C GLU A 150 -5.20 -1.01 11.17
N ASP A 151 -4.91 -1.24 9.89
CA ASP A 151 -5.52 -0.54 8.77
C ASP A 151 -6.87 -1.14 8.34
N ARG A 152 -7.13 -2.42 8.67
CA ARG A 152 -8.33 -3.16 8.20
C ARG A 152 -9.66 -2.46 8.50
N PRO A 153 -9.93 -1.93 9.71
CA PRO A 153 -11.19 -1.26 9.98
C PRO A 153 -11.44 -0.08 9.04
N ALA A 154 -10.46 0.83 8.94
CA ALA A 154 -10.54 2.00 8.07
C ALA A 154 -10.61 1.64 6.58
N PHE A 155 -9.93 0.58 6.16
CA PHE A 155 -10.01 0.08 4.80
C PHE A 155 -11.38 -0.48 4.47
N ARG A 156 -11.97 -1.30 5.36
CA ARG A 156 -13.33 -1.83 5.20
C ARG A 156 -14.36 -0.71 5.12
N ASP A 157 -14.27 0.27 6.03
CA ASP A 157 -15.17 1.43 6.04
C ASP A 157 -15.23 2.10 4.66
N VAL A 158 -14.07 2.33 4.03
CA VAL A 158 -14.02 2.92 2.68
C VAL A 158 -14.51 1.97 1.60
N MET A 159 -13.97 0.75 1.54
CA MET A 159 -14.22 -0.18 0.43
C MET A 159 -15.68 -0.66 0.38
N ASP A 160 -16.32 -0.77 1.54
CA ASP A 160 -17.71 -1.22 1.67
C ASP A 160 -18.72 -0.08 1.56
N SER A 161 -18.26 1.18 1.63
CA SER A 161 -19.15 2.33 1.56
C SER A 161 -19.88 2.43 0.23
N THR A 162 -21.12 2.91 0.31
CA THR A 162 -21.83 3.46 -0.84
C THR A 162 -21.47 4.93 -1.07
N VAL A 163 -21.82 5.48 -2.23
CA VAL A 163 -21.69 6.92 -2.54
C VAL A 163 -22.37 7.80 -1.47
N SER A 164 -23.52 7.34 -0.95
CA SER A 164 -24.30 8.05 0.06
C SER A 164 -23.66 8.04 1.47
N GLU A 165 -22.85 7.03 1.77
CA GLU A 165 -22.18 6.84 3.06
C GLU A 165 -20.79 7.47 3.08
N ALA A 166 -20.16 7.65 1.92
CA ALA A 166 -18.83 8.25 1.78
C ALA A 166 -18.61 9.55 2.59
N PRO A 167 -19.58 10.50 2.69
CA PRO A 167 -19.42 11.69 3.53
C PRO A 167 -19.44 11.44 5.05
N LYS A 168 -19.94 10.28 5.49
CA LYS A 168 -20.13 9.91 6.91
C LYS A 168 -19.02 9.00 7.45
N LEU A 169 -18.02 8.69 6.63
CA LEU A 169 -16.93 7.80 7.00
C LEU A 169 -16.15 8.34 8.22
N PRO A 170 -15.74 7.46 9.14
CA PRO A 170 -14.87 7.85 10.25
C PRO A 170 -13.60 8.55 9.75
N ASP A 171 -13.12 9.53 10.52
CA ASP A 171 -11.90 10.24 10.14
C ASP A 171 -10.68 9.35 10.38
N SER A 172 -10.18 8.78 9.30
CA SER A 172 -8.96 7.98 9.24
C SER A 172 -8.10 8.45 8.06
N ARG A 173 -6.81 8.15 8.08
CA ARG A 173 -5.91 8.52 6.97
C ARG A 173 -6.34 7.89 5.63
N MET A 174 -6.90 6.69 5.65
CA MET A 174 -7.46 6.05 4.45
C MET A 174 -8.73 6.75 3.97
N ALA A 175 -9.64 7.11 4.88
CA ALA A 175 -10.84 7.87 4.53
C ALA A 175 -10.50 9.28 4.02
N GLN A 176 -9.43 9.90 4.51
CA GLN A 176 -8.91 11.17 4.00
C GLN A 176 -8.35 11.03 2.58
N ALA A 177 -7.53 10.00 2.34
CA ALA A 177 -7.00 9.70 1.00
C ALA A 177 -8.14 9.45 0.00
N TYR A 178 -9.10 8.61 0.38
CA TYR A 178 -10.27 8.32 -0.43
C TYR A 178 -11.10 9.57 -0.75
N ARG A 179 -11.40 10.41 0.26
CA ARG A 179 -12.13 11.68 0.05
C ARG A 179 -11.37 12.60 -0.90
N TYR A 180 -10.07 12.74 -0.72
CA TYR A 180 -9.21 13.52 -1.60
C TYR A 180 -9.34 13.06 -3.06
N PHE A 181 -9.12 11.77 -3.35
CA PHE A 181 -9.23 11.26 -4.72
C PHE A 181 -10.64 11.40 -5.29
N ARG A 182 -11.68 11.16 -4.49
CA ARG A 182 -13.07 11.33 -4.94
C ARG A 182 -13.35 12.78 -5.35
N ASP A 183 -12.91 13.75 -4.55
CA ASP A 183 -13.10 15.16 -4.85
C ASP A 183 -12.36 15.59 -6.12
N GLU A 184 -11.13 15.10 -6.32
CA GLU A 184 -10.33 15.35 -7.52
C GLU A 184 -10.97 14.71 -8.78
N PHE A 185 -11.41 13.44 -8.70
CA PHE A 185 -12.12 12.79 -9.80
C PHE A 185 -13.42 13.50 -10.14
N ARG A 186 -14.23 13.85 -9.13
CA ARG A 186 -15.47 14.60 -9.32
C ARG A 186 -15.18 15.93 -10.01
N GLY A 187 -14.21 16.70 -9.51
CA GLY A 187 -13.82 17.97 -10.10
C GLY A 187 -13.42 17.86 -11.57
N TRP A 188 -12.62 16.84 -11.90
CA TRP A 188 -12.16 16.63 -13.28
C TRP A 188 -13.26 16.11 -14.22
N LEU A 189 -14.16 15.24 -13.73
CA LEU A 189 -15.27 14.68 -14.51
C LEU A 189 -16.40 15.67 -14.76
N MET A 190 -16.58 16.66 -13.90
CA MET A 190 -17.62 17.70 -14.03
C MET A 190 -17.32 18.77 -15.10
N VAL A 191 -16.21 18.64 -15.82
CA VAL A 191 -15.88 19.52 -16.96
C VAL A 191 -16.30 18.82 -18.26
N GLU A 192 -17.04 19.51 -19.11
CA GLU A 192 -17.42 18.95 -20.43
C GLU A 192 -16.18 18.68 -21.32
N PRO A 193 -16.21 17.68 -22.22
CA PRO A 193 -17.29 16.72 -22.46
C PRO A 193 -17.30 15.54 -21.46
N HIS A 194 -18.38 15.37 -20.70
CA HIS A 194 -18.47 14.39 -19.59
C HIS A 194 -18.21 12.94 -20.03
N GLY A 195 -18.88 12.48 -21.10
CA GLY A 195 -18.76 11.09 -21.57
C GLY A 195 -17.35 10.72 -22.04
N ALA A 196 -16.71 11.61 -22.78
CA ALA A 196 -15.35 11.39 -23.26
C ALA A 196 -14.33 11.40 -22.11
N ARG A 197 -14.53 12.26 -21.10
CA ARG A 197 -13.71 12.25 -19.88
C ARG A 197 -13.88 10.96 -19.08
N ALA A 198 -15.10 10.47 -18.90
CA ALA A 198 -15.35 9.20 -18.22
C ALA A 198 -14.61 8.03 -18.91
N MET A 199 -14.70 7.96 -20.24
CA MET A 199 -13.97 6.95 -21.04
C MET A 199 -12.45 7.10 -20.94
N ALA A 200 -11.95 8.34 -20.99
CA ALA A 200 -10.52 8.62 -20.87
C ALA A 200 -9.97 8.25 -19.49
N LEU A 201 -10.74 8.50 -18.42
CA LEU A 201 -10.39 8.12 -17.06
C LEU A 201 -10.33 6.60 -16.90
N ALA A 202 -11.36 5.88 -17.36
CA ALA A 202 -11.39 4.42 -17.28
C ALA A 202 -10.21 3.80 -18.05
N SER A 203 -9.95 4.29 -19.27
CA SER A 203 -8.80 3.88 -20.07
C SER A 203 -7.46 4.18 -19.37
N ALA A 204 -7.32 5.36 -18.77
CA ALA A 204 -6.11 5.74 -18.06
C ALA A 204 -5.80 4.79 -16.90
N LEU A 205 -6.76 4.60 -15.99
CA LEU A 205 -6.63 3.72 -14.83
C LEU A 205 -6.39 2.26 -15.21
N LYS A 206 -7.00 1.80 -16.31
CA LYS A 206 -6.93 0.42 -16.76
C LYS A 206 -5.64 0.10 -17.53
N ASP A 207 -5.32 0.93 -18.53
CA ASP A 207 -4.36 0.58 -19.59
C ASP A 207 -3.10 1.47 -19.60
N HIS A 208 -3.17 2.69 -19.05
CA HIS A 208 -2.08 3.66 -19.14
C HIS A 208 -1.31 3.90 -17.84
N LEU A 209 -1.65 3.19 -16.77
CA LEU A 209 -0.87 3.13 -15.54
C LEU A 209 -0.20 1.76 -15.41
N ARG A 210 1.12 1.73 -15.23
CA ARG A 210 1.92 0.49 -15.14
C ARG A 210 2.75 0.41 -13.87
N LEU A 211 2.89 -0.81 -13.38
CA LEU A 211 3.75 -1.21 -12.27
C LEU A 211 4.79 -2.22 -12.79
N ILE A 212 5.97 -2.22 -12.15
CA ILE A 212 6.87 -3.37 -12.23
C ILE A 212 6.49 -4.31 -11.11
N VAL A 213 6.14 -5.55 -11.46
CA VAL A 213 5.92 -6.63 -10.50
C VAL A 213 7.17 -7.49 -10.47
N LEU A 214 7.77 -7.59 -9.29
CA LEU A 214 8.87 -8.50 -9.00
C LEU A 214 8.32 -9.70 -8.23
N ASP A 215 8.26 -10.85 -8.91
CA ASP A 215 7.94 -12.13 -8.29
C ASP A 215 9.18 -12.73 -7.63
N LEU A 216 9.06 -13.09 -6.35
CA LEU A 216 10.08 -13.84 -5.63
C LEU A 216 10.08 -15.31 -6.06
N ASP A 217 11.27 -15.88 -6.19
CA ASP A 217 11.46 -17.31 -6.35
C ASP A 217 11.51 -17.98 -4.97
N THR A 218 11.23 -19.29 -4.91
CA THR A 218 11.29 -20.08 -3.66
C THR A 218 12.65 -20.07 -2.95
N THR A 219 13.71 -19.65 -3.64
CA THR A 219 15.08 -19.52 -3.10
C THR A 219 15.43 -18.11 -2.65
N ASP A 220 14.58 -17.12 -2.94
CA ASP A 220 14.80 -15.73 -2.54
C ASP A 220 14.48 -15.56 -1.05
N GLU A 221 15.23 -14.71 -0.34
CA GLU A 221 14.92 -14.35 1.05
C GLU A 221 14.13 -13.03 1.10
N PRO A 222 12.81 -13.05 1.37
CA PRO A 222 11.96 -11.86 1.28
C PRO A 222 12.43 -10.71 2.17
N GLN A 223 12.94 -11.03 3.36
CA GLN A 223 13.43 -10.04 4.33
C GLN A 223 14.67 -9.29 3.82
N ALA A 224 15.64 -9.98 3.22
CA ALA A 224 16.84 -9.36 2.68
C ALA A 224 16.51 -8.44 1.50
N ILE A 225 15.58 -8.86 0.65
CA ILE A 225 15.10 -8.07 -0.49
C ILE A 225 14.35 -6.83 0.00
N PHE A 226 13.48 -6.99 1.00
CA PHE A 226 12.76 -5.88 1.62
C PHE A 226 13.71 -4.82 2.19
N GLU A 227 14.73 -5.23 2.96
CA GLU A 227 15.72 -4.31 3.53
C GLU A 227 16.50 -3.57 2.44
N THR A 228 16.85 -4.26 1.37
CA THR A 228 17.60 -3.68 0.24
C THR A 228 16.76 -2.65 -0.52
N LEU A 229 15.48 -2.93 -0.79
CA LEU A 229 14.62 -2.03 -1.56
C LEU A 229 14.19 -0.79 -0.76
N ASN A 230 13.91 -0.96 0.53
CA ASN A 230 13.51 0.17 1.38
C ASN A 230 14.64 1.18 1.64
N ALA A 231 15.90 0.80 1.43
CA ALA A 231 17.02 1.74 1.48
C ALA A 231 16.90 2.88 0.45
N HIS A 232 16.10 2.70 -0.60
CA HIS A 232 15.91 3.67 -1.70
C HIS A 232 14.51 4.31 -1.77
N GLY A 233 13.54 3.83 -0.99
CA GLY A 233 12.13 4.29 -1.00
C GLY A 233 11.79 5.30 0.10
N THR A 234 10.51 5.40 0.47
CA THR A 234 10.10 6.15 1.68
C THR A 234 10.77 5.51 2.90
N PRO A 235 11.71 6.18 3.59
CA PRO A 235 12.54 5.53 4.58
C PRO A 235 11.70 4.85 5.65
N LEU A 236 12.04 3.59 5.94
CA LEU A 236 11.52 2.91 7.13
C LEU A 236 12.12 3.55 8.36
N LEU A 237 11.31 3.64 9.42
CA LEU A 237 11.86 4.00 10.72
C LEU A 237 12.71 2.83 11.24
N PRO A 238 13.81 3.08 11.97
CA PRO A 238 14.49 2.04 12.73
C PRO A 238 13.55 1.15 13.55
N ALA A 239 12.49 1.73 14.13
CA ALA A 239 11.43 0.99 14.80
C ALA A 239 10.69 0.00 13.89
N ASP A 240 10.44 0.35 12.62
CA ASP A 240 9.80 -0.55 11.65
C ASP A 240 10.70 -1.77 11.38
N LEU A 241 12.02 -1.55 11.24
CA LEU A 241 12.99 -2.64 11.05
C LEU A 241 13.05 -3.57 12.27
N ILE A 242 13.01 -3.01 13.48
CA ILE A 242 12.99 -3.79 14.73
C ILE A 242 11.72 -4.63 14.83
N LYS A 243 10.56 -4.04 14.49
CA LYS A 243 9.26 -4.75 14.45
C LYS A 243 9.30 -5.92 13.50
N ASN A 244 9.78 -5.67 12.27
CA ASN A 244 9.90 -6.67 11.23
C ASN A 244 10.70 -7.87 11.70
N TRP A 245 11.88 -7.61 12.22
CA TRP A 245 12.75 -8.65 12.72
C TRP A 245 12.11 -9.43 13.88
N LEU A 246 11.48 -8.74 14.85
CA LEU A 246 10.87 -9.38 16.01
C LEU A 246 9.73 -10.33 15.64
N LEU A 247 8.84 -9.89 14.75
CA LEU A 247 7.70 -10.70 14.33
C LEU A 247 8.11 -11.82 13.38
N TRP A 248 9.06 -11.57 12.48
CA TRP A 248 9.64 -12.63 11.63
C TRP A 248 10.30 -13.72 12.47
N GLU A 249 11.13 -13.34 13.44
CA GLU A 249 11.80 -14.28 14.33
C GLU A 249 10.78 -15.04 15.20
N GLY A 250 9.71 -14.37 15.63
CA GLY A 250 8.58 -15.01 16.30
C GLY A 250 7.90 -16.07 15.44
N THR A 251 7.63 -15.79 14.16
CA THR A 251 7.07 -16.76 13.21
C THR A 251 8.01 -17.96 13.06
N ARG A 252 9.31 -17.71 12.90
CA ARG A 252 10.33 -18.75 12.75
C ARG A 252 10.41 -19.67 13.98
N GLN A 253 10.15 -19.14 15.17
CA GLN A 253 10.09 -19.88 16.42
C GLN A 253 8.72 -20.52 16.70
N GLY A 254 7.71 -20.33 15.83
CA GLY A 254 6.36 -20.84 16.04
C GLY A 254 5.59 -20.12 17.16
N LEU A 255 5.97 -18.90 17.50
CA LEU A 255 5.28 -18.09 18.52
C LEU A 255 3.99 -17.48 17.96
N PRO A 256 2.99 -17.17 18.82
CA PRO A 256 1.75 -16.52 18.39
C PRO A 256 1.99 -15.05 18.06
N THR A 257 2.51 -14.76 16.86
CA THR A 257 2.95 -13.42 16.43
C THR A 257 1.83 -12.39 16.39
N ASP A 258 0.60 -12.78 16.05
CA ASP A 258 -0.57 -11.90 16.15
C ASP A 258 -0.77 -11.40 17.58
N LYS A 259 -0.66 -12.31 18.55
CA LYS A 259 -0.78 -11.97 19.97
C LYS A 259 0.39 -11.10 20.43
N LEU A 260 1.62 -11.43 20.01
CA LEU A 260 2.80 -10.61 20.32
C LEU A 260 2.67 -9.18 19.78
N TYR A 261 2.13 -9.03 18.56
CA TYR A 261 1.84 -7.72 18.00
C TYR A 261 0.81 -6.96 18.84
N LEU A 262 -0.33 -7.58 19.13
CA LEU A 262 -1.41 -6.93 19.89
C LEU A 262 -0.95 -6.53 21.30
N ASP A 263 -0.23 -7.41 21.99
CA ASP A 263 0.18 -7.19 23.38
C ASP A 263 1.31 -6.15 23.50
N PHE A 264 2.26 -6.12 22.55
CA PHE A 264 3.52 -5.37 22.71
C PHE A 264 3.78 -4.27 21.68
N TRP A 265 3.22 -4.36 20.47
CA TRP A 265 3.54 -3.42 19.40
C TRP A 265 2.37 -2.51 18.98
N GLN A 266 1.13 -3.02 18.99
CA GLN A 266 -0.05 -2.26 18.57
C GLN A 266 -0.14 -0.85 19.16
N PRO A 267 0.21 -0.60 20.44
CA PRO A 267 0.17 0.77 20.98
C PRO A 267 1.03 1.79 20.23
N PHE A 268 2.14 1.36 19.60
CA PHE A 268 3.00 2.23 18.78
C PHE A 268 2.37 2.55 17.42
N ASP A 269 1.70 1.57 16.82
CA ASP A 269 1.10 1.69 15.49
C ASP A 269 -0.27 2.38 15.53
N ARG A 270 -1.03 2.22 16.63
CA ARG A 270 -2.34 2.87 16.82
C ARG A 270 -2.24 4.39 16.97
N ASP A 271 -1.35 4.89 17.83
CA ASP A 271 -1.15 6.33 18.01
C ASP A 271 -0.02 6.84 17.11
N ILE A 272 -0.24 6.71 15.80
CA ILE A 272 0.79 6.94 14.78
C ILE A 272 1.25 8.40 14.76
N ASP A 273 0.35 9.34 15.02
CA ASP A 273 0.65 10.76 15.03
C ASP A 273 1.52 11.13 16.24
N HIS A 274 1.33 10.46 17.38
CA HIS A 274 2.22 10.59 18.53
C HIS A 274 3.57 9.92 18.29
N TRP A 275 3.58 8.63 17.93
CA TRP A 275 4.79 7.81 17.93
C TRP A 275 5.69 8.05 16.72
N ARG A 276 5.12 8.40 15.57
CA ARG A 276 5.88 8.76 14.36
C ARG A 276 6.16 10.26 14.24
N ALA A 277 5.62 11.10 15.12
CA ALA A 277 5.99 12.51 15.16
C ALA A 277 7.50 12.69 15.31
N LEU A 278 8.07 13.54 14.45
CA LEU A 278 9.46 13.95 14.57
C LEU A 278 9.64 14.79 15.85
N THR A 279 10.59 14.36 16.67
CA THR A 279 11.01 15.03 17.89
C THR A 279 12.45 15.51 17.73
N GLY A 280 12.71 16.77 18.08
CA GLY A 280 14.03 17.41 17.94
C GLY A 280 14.07 18.45 16.81
N THR A 281 15.28 18.96 16.50
CA THR A 281 15.49 20.03 15.52
C THR A 281 16.52 19.62 14.46
N GLY A 282 16.31 20.10 13.23
CA GLY A 282 17.21 19.89 12.09
C GLY A 282 17.50 18.41 11.79
N HIS A 283 18.74 18.11 11.39
CA HIS A 283 19.22 16.78 11.03
C HIS A 283 19.17 15.74 12.17
N ALA A 284 18.86 16.16 13.41
CA ALA A 284 18.74 15.27 14.56
C ALA A 284 17.27 14.89 14.85
N ALA A 285 16.30 15.46 14.13
CA ALA A 285 14.90 15.14 14.29
C ALA A 285 14.63 13.68 13.91
N ARG A 286 13.91 12.95 14.77
CA ARG A 286 13.59 11.54 14.57
C ARG A 286 12.24 11.19 15.19
N ALA A 287 11.64 10.11 14.74
CA ALA A 287 10.37 9.65 15.29
C ALA A 287 10.50 9.40 16.80
N ARG A 288 9.43 9.71 17.55
CA ARG A 288 9.37 9.50 19.00
C ARG A 288 9.60 8.04 19.37
N VAL A 289 9.08 7.10 18.58
CA VAL A 289 9.28 5.65 18.75
C VAL A 289 10.76 5.26 18.66
N ASP A 290 11.53 5.83 17.73
CA ASP A 290 12.96 5.55 17.61
C ASP A 290 13.74 6.09 18.81
N THR A 291 13.36 7.26 19.31
CA THR A 291 13.94 7.84 20.53
C THR A 291 13.65 6.94 21.74
N PHE A 292 12.42 6.49 21.88
CA PHE A 292 12.01 5.59 22.94
C PHE A 292 12.79 4.26 22.91
N LEU A 293 12.79 3.56 21.77
CA LEU A 293 13.51 2.30 21.61
C LEU A 293 15.02 2.47 21.80
N GLY A 294 15.59 3.56 21.29
CA GLY A 294 17.01 3.88 21.49
C GLY A 294 17.37 4.09 22.96
N ASN A 295 16.52 4.80 23.71
CA ASN A 295 16.70 5.01 25.15
C ASN A 295 16.54 3.71 25.93
N TRP A 296 15.54 2.90 25.59
CA TRP A 296 15.31 1.58 26.18
C TRP A 296 16.51 0.64 25.95
N LEU A 297 17.01 0.56 24.70
CA LEU A 297 18.20 -0.22 24.35
C LEU A 297 19.45 0.24 25.11
N THR A 298 19.66 1.56 25.19
CA THR A 298 20.80 2.13 25.94
C THR A 298 20.74 1.75 27.41
N ARG A 299 19.55 1.81 28.02
CA ARG A 299 19.32 1.38 29.41
C ARG A 299 19.59 -0.11 29.58
N HIS A 300 19.17 -0.94 28.63
CA HIS A 300 19.27 -2.40 28.74
C HIS A 300 20.70 -2.92 28.52
N VAL A 301 21.42 -2.39 27.52
CA VAL A 301 22.78 -2.84 27.17
C VAL A 301 23.87 -2.09 27.96
N ARG A 302 23.51 -1.03 28.70
CA ARG A 302 24.43 -0.15 29.45
C ARG A 302 25.56 0.43 28.60
N GLN A 303 25.36 0.58 27.29
CA GLN A 303 26.29 1.23 26.37
C GLN A 303 25.54 2.24 25.49
N PRO A 304 26.07 3.47 25.30
CA PRO A 304 25.47 4.43 24.39
C PRO A 304 25.69 3.99 22.95
N PHE A 305 24.61 3.87 22.18
CA PHE A 305 24.68 3.54 20.75
C PHE A 305 24.70 4.79 19.88
N ARG A 306 25.44 4.73 18.76
CA ARG A 306 25.40 5.79 17.75
C ARG A 306 24.05 5.77 17.01
N ARG A 307 23.53 6.97 16.79
CA ARG A 307 22.16 7.28 16.35
C ARG A 307 21.70 6.59 15.05
N SER A 308 22.63 6.16 14.19
CA SER A 308 22.36 5.49 12.91
C SER A 308 22.44 3.96 12.97
N THR A 309 22.63 3.36 14.15
CA THR A 309 22.90 1.92 14.30
C THR A 309 21.88 1.19 15.17
N SER A 310 20.69 1.75 15.42
CA SER A 310 19.70 1.20 16.35
C SER A 310 19.30 -0.26 16.03
N MET A 311 19.16 -0.65 14.76
CA MET A 311 18.93 -2.06 14.38
C MET A 311 20.18 -2.93 14.67
N ILE A 312 21.37 -2.47 14.26
CA ILE A 312 22.63 -3.20 14.51
C ILE A 312 22.87 -3.39 16.02
N ALA A 313 22.54 -2.37 16.82
CA ALA A 313 22.59 -2.41 18.27
C ALA A 313 21.57 -3.40 18.86
N PHE A 314 20.34 -3.39 18.33
CA PHE A 314 19.27 -4.30 18.73
C PHE A 314 19.64 -5.76 18.44
N SER A 315 20.04 -6.07 17.20
CA SER A 315 20.49 -7.42 16.81
C SER A 315 21.69 -7.91 17.62
N HIS A 316 22.67 -7.05 17.92
CA HIS A 316 23.77 -7.39 18.83
C HIS A 316 23.32 -7.62 20.28
N SER A 317 22.30 -6.90 20.76
CA SER A 317 21.72 -7.13 22.10
C SER A 317 21.03 -8.50 22.18
N CYS A 318 20.23 -8.86 21.18
CA CYS A 318 19.59 -10.17 21.09
C CYS A 318 20.63 -11.31 21.01
N ALA A 319 21.72 -11.10 20.25
CA ALA A 319 22.82 -12.06 20.16
C ALA A 319 23.53 -12.29 21.51
N LYS A 320 23.72 -11.24 22.32
CA LYS A 320 24.29 -11.36 23.68
C LYS A 320 23.37 -12.06 24.68
N ALA A 321 22.05 -12.02 24.45
CA ALA A 321 21.03 -12.73 25.24
C ALA A 321 20.86 -14.21 24.81
N GLY A 322 21.80 -14.77 24.04
CA GLY A 322 21.79 -16.17 23.61
C GLY A 322 21.00 -16.46 22.32
N HIS A 323 20.49 -15.43 21.64
CA HIS A 323 19.71 -15.55 20.42
C HIS A 323 20.47 -14.89 19.25
N ALA A 324 21.52 -15.55 18.77
CA ALA A 324 22.38 -15.00 17.72
C ALA A 324 21.75 -15.15 16.32
N PRO A 325 21.82 -14.10 15.48
CA PRO A 325 21.63 -14.25 14.04
C PRO A 325 22.84 -15.01 13.47
N ARG A 326 22.61 -16.11 12.76
CA ARG A 326 23.66 -16.75 11.96
C ARG A 326 23.99 -15.81 10.79
N LYS A 327 25.11 -15.09 10.88
CA LYS A 327 25.72 -14.43 9.72
C LYS A 327 26.09 -15.51 8.71
N GLY A 328 25.53 -15.41 7.50
CA GLY A 328 26.04 -16.11 6.33
C GLY A 328 27.53 -15.77 6.17
N SER A 329 28.36 -16.80 6.11
CA SER A 329 29.80 -16.68 5.94
C SER A 329 30.13 -16.16 4.54
N SER A 330 30.59 -14.92 4.43
CA SER A 330 31.43 -14.49 3.31
C SER A 330 32.83 -14.18 3.84
N THR A 331 33.67 -15.21 3.80
CA THR A 331 35.13 -15.07 3.85
C THR A 331 35.59 -14.26 2.65
N LEU A 332 35.94 -12.99 2.86
CA LEU A 332 36.84 -12.25 1.98
C LEU A 332 38.20 -12.17 2.67
N ARG A 333 39.05 -13.15 2.35
CA ARG A 333 40.51 -13.04 2.46
C ARG A 333 41.02 -12.28 1.24
N ARG A 334 41.52 -11.07 1.43
CA ARG A 334 42.95 -10.72 1.34
C ARG A 334 43.14 -9.24 1.63
#